data_AF-A0A8H2Y449-F1
#
_entry.id   AF-A0A8H2Y449-F1
#
_cell.length_a   1.000
_cell.length_b   1.000
_cell.length_c   1.000
_cell.angle_alpha   90.00
_cell.angle_beta   90.00
_cell.angle_gamma   90.00
#
_symmetry.space_group_name_H-M   'P 1'
#
loop_
_entity.id
_entity.type
_entity.pdbx_description
1 polymer ?
#
loop_
_entity_poly.entity_id
_entity_poly.type
_entity_poly.pdbx_seq_one_letter_code
_entity_poly.pdbx_strand_id
1 'polypeptide(L)'
;DGDKATILRDLDYQKTADYIKQAFPHSRRAARILLNARLEQFGGMVEITEELWPTMLPILMLIEVELDFSRWERIHVTVRGRSRYYEVNLTTETVEDLKNKVQATDGIPSREQYLWCSNQSYPRFDFQLSSGKLIYQGVGRKSTILVLDAVASAELARTQGGCGMGHR
;
A
#
# COMPACT_ATOMS: atom_id res chain seq x y z
N ASP A 1 14.72 -9.39 -18.47
CA ASP A 1 13.99 -10.46 -19.18
C ASP A 1 12.69 -10.74 -18.48
N GLY A 2 11.56 -10.56 -19.16
CA GLY A 2 10.23 -10.83 -18.62
C GLY A 2 9.73 -12.21 -19.04
N ASP A 3 8.94 -12.85 -18.18
CA ASP A 3 8.29 -14.12 -18.49
C ASP A 3 7.27 -13.93 -19.63
N LYS A 4 7.19 -14.89 -20.54
CA LYS A 4 6.25 -14.88 -21.67
C LYS A 4 5.39 -16.13 -21.64
N ALA A 5 4.10 -15.99 -21.92
CA ALA A 5 3.20 -17.11 -22.10
C ALA A 5 2.23 -16.82 -23.24
N THR A 6 1.80 -17.89 -23.92
CA THR A 6 0.66 -17.83 -24.84
C THR A 6 -0.61 -17.94 -24.02
N ILE A 7 -1.52 -16.98 -24.19
CA ILE A 7 -2.83 -16.99 -23.54
C ILE A 7 -3.92 -17.27 -24.57
N LEU A 8 -5.00 -17.92 -24.13
CA LEU A 8 -6.18 -18.10 -24.96
C LEU A 8 -6.83 -16.73 -25.21
N ARG A 9 -7.24 -16.48 -26.46
CA ARG A 9 -8.06 -15.30 -26.77
C ARG A 9 -9.50 -15.57 -26.31
N ASP A 10 -9.88 -14.96 -25.20
CA ASP A 10 -11.24 -14.99 -24.67
C ASP A 10 -11.83 -13.58 -24.68
N LEU A 11 -13.08 -13.43 -25.15
CA LEU A 11 -13.79 -12.15 -25.15
C LEU A 11 -14.12 -11.67 -23.73
N ASP A 12 -14.07 -12.57 -22.75
CA ASP A 12 -14.19 -12.26 -21.34
C ASP A 12 -12.82 -11.82 -20.79
N TYR A 13 -12.72 -10.54 -20.44
CA TYR A 13 -11.53 -9.93 -19.87
C TYR A 13 -11.11 -10.64 -18.57
N GLN A 14 -12.07 -10.99 -17.72
CA GLN A 14 -11.79 -11.60 -16.42
C GLN A 14 -11.26 -13.02 -16.58
N LYS A 15 -11.77 -13.80 -17.54
CA LYS A 15 -11.19 -15.12 -17.85
C LYS A 15 -9.74 -15.03 -18.34
N THR A 16 -9.44 -14.01 -19.15
CA THR A 16 -8.06 -13.77 -19.59
C THR A 16 -7.15 -13.44 -18.39
N ALA A 17 -7.61 -12.56 -17.50
CA ALA A 17 -6.88 -12.22 -16.27
C ALA A 17 -6.67 -13.45 -15.35
N ASP A 18 -7.68 -14.31 -15.22
CA ASP A 18 -7.57 -15.54 -14.42
C ASP A 18 -6.63 -16.56 -15.05
N TYR A 19 -6.60 -16.69 -16.38
CA TYR A 19 -5.63 -17.51 -17.08
C TYR A 19 -4.20 -17.02 -16.80
N ILE A 20 -3.97 -15.71 -16.83
CA ILE A 20 -2.68 -15.10 -16.49
C ILE A 20 -2.30 -15.45 -15.04
N LYS A 21 -3.22 -15.38 -14.08
CA LYS A 21 -2.96 -15.79 -12.67
C LYS A 21 -2.58 -17.27 -12.52
N GLN A 22 -3.12 -18.11 -13.38
CA GLN A 22 -2.79 -19.53 -13.40
C GLN A 22 -1.40 -19.76 -14.01
N ALA A 23 -1.12 -19.13 -15.15
CA ALA A 23 0.15 -19.23 -15.86
C ALA A 23 1.32 -18.64 -15.08
N PHE A 24 1.08 -17.58 -14.30
CA PHE A 24 2.11 -16.86 -13.54
C PHE A 24 1.77 -16.83 -12.04
N PRO A 25 2.16 -17.82 -11.24
CA PRO A 25 1.77 -17.92 -9.83
C PRO A 25 2.12 -16.70 -8.97
N HIS A 26 3.17 -15.95 -9.32
CA HIS A 26 3.58 -14.73 -8.61
C HIS A 26 2.56 -13.59 -8.75
N SER A 27 1.78 -13.56 -9.83
CA SER A 27 0.72 -12.58 -10.07
C SER A 27 -0.51 -12.77 -9.17
N ARG A 28 -0.67 -13.93 -8.53
CA ARG A 28 -1.80 -14.19 -7.61
C ARG A 28 -1.84 -13.26 -6.41
N ARG A 29 -0.70 -12.62 -6.09
CA ARG A 29 -0.59 -11.64 -4.99
C ARG A 29 -0.85 -10.20 -5.45
N ALA A 30 -0.95 -9.96 -6.75
CA ALA A 30 -1.26 -8.64 -7.28
C ALA A 30 -2.69 -8.25 -6.87
N ALA A 31 -2.87 -6.99 -6.48
CA ALA A 31 -4.18 -6.42 -6.21
C ALA A 31 -4.98 -6.30 -7.52
N ARG A 32 -4.31 -5.93 -8.61
CA ARG A 32 -4.89 -5.87 -9.96
C ARG A 32 -3.91 -6.39 -11.02
N ILE A 33 -4.47 -6.87 -12.12
CA ILE A 33 -3.73 -7.19 -13.35
C ILE A 33 -4.19 -6.19 -14.40
N LEU A 34 -3.24 -5.46 -14.97
CA LEU A 34 -3.48 -4.48 -16.03
C LEU A 34 -2.96 -5.07 -17.34
N LEU A 35 -3.81 -5.08 -18.36
CA LEU A 35 -3.46 -5.53 -19.70
C LEU A 35 -3.15 -4.30 -20.55
N ASN A 36 -1.88 -4.11 -20.88
CA ASN A 36 -1.42 -2.99 -21.68
C ASN A 36 -1.14 -3.45 -23.10
N ALA A 37 -1.48 -2.62 -24.09
CA ALA A 37 -1.07 -2.86 -25.47
C ALA A 37 -0.36 -1.66 -26.06
N ARG A 38 0.60 -1.94 -26.94
CA ARG A 38 1.26 -0.90 -27.71
C ARG A 38 0.36 -0.50 -28.87
N LEU A 39 -0.09 0.75 -28.86
CA LEU A 39 -0.89 1.32 -29.94
C LEU A 39 -0.07 2.42 -30.62
N GLU A 40 0.29 2.22 -31.89
CA GLU A 40 1.18 3.13 -32.64
C GLU A 40 0.67 4.58 -32.63
N GLN A 41 -0.66 4.75 -32.66
CA GLN A 41 -1.35 6.04 -32.65
C GLN A 41 -1.08 6.87 -31.39
N PHE A 42 -0.74 6.23 -30.27
CA PHE A 42 -0.55 6.88 -28.97
C PHE A 42 0.93 6.96 -28.54
N GLY A 43 1.85 6.45 -29.37
CA GLY A 43 3.29 6.54 -29.09
C GLY A 43 3.76 5.78 -27.84
N GLY A 44 2.94 4.91 -27.26
CA GLY A 44 3.21 4.25 -25.98
C GLY A 44 2.33 3.04 -25.68
N MET A 45 2.46 2.53 -24.45
CA MET A 45 1.60 1.49 -23.90
C MET A 45 0.31 2.11 -23.39
N VAL A 46 -0.82 1.49 -23.70
CA VAL A 46 -2.16 1.93 -23.29
C VAL A 46 -2.84 0.78 -22.55
N GLU A 47 -3.37 1.07 -21.36
CA GLU A 47 -4.20 0.11 -20.61
C GLU A 47 -5.49 -0.17 -21.38
N ILE A 48 -5.79 -1.45 -21.58
CA ILE A 48 -7.04 -1.91 -22.18
C ILE A 48 -8.00 -2.25 -21.06
N THR A 49 -9.07 -1.47 -20.95
CA THR A 49 -10.12 -1.72 -19.97
C THR A 49 -11.00 -2.90 -20.39
N GLU A 50 -11.73 -3.46 -19.43
CA GLU A 50 -12.73 -4.52 -19.67
C GLU A 50 -13.77 -4.11 -20.72
N GLU A 51 -14.16 -2.83 -20.75
CA GLU A 51 -15.10 -2.29 -21.73
C GLU A 51 -14.55 -2.30 -23.16
N LEU A 52 -13.28 -1.95 -23.34
CA LEU A 52 -12.64 -1.89 -24.65
C LEU A 52 -12.15 -3.25 -25.13
N TRP A 53 -12.06 -4.23 -24.23
CA TRP A 53 -11.48 -5.54 -24.50
C TRP A 53 -12.09 -6.26 -25.71
N PRO A 54 -13.42 -6.37 -25.87
CA PRO A 54 -14.01 -7.07 -27.03
C PRO A 54 -13.66 -6.41 -28.37
N THR A 55 -13.55 -5.09 -28.39
CA THR A 55 -13.21 -4.31 -29.59
C THR A 55 -11.73 -4.42 -29.93
N MET A 56 -10.86 -4.43 -28.91
CA MET A 56 -9.42 -4.46 -29.08
C MET A 56 -8.91 -5.87 -29.37
N LEU A 57 -9.43 -6.91 -28.69
CA LEU A 57 -8.93 -8.28 -28.75
C LEU A 57 -8.61 -8.82 -30.17
N PRO A 58 -9.45 -8.60 -31.21
CA PRO A 58 -9.17 -9.11 -32.55
C PRO A 58 -7.85 -8.57 -33.14
N ILE A 59 -7.50 -7.32 -32.83
CA ILE A 59 -6.35 -6.61 -33.39
C ILE A 59 -5.10 -6.68 -32.52
N LEU A 60 -5.19 -7.20 -31.29
CA LEU A 60 -4.06 -7.30 -30.38
C LEU A 60 -3.13 -8.47 -30.73
N MET A 61 -1.88 -8.17 -31.06
CA MET A 61 -0.84 -9.19 -31.29
C MET A 61 -0.02 -9.50 -30.05
N LEU A 62 0.24 -8.49 -29.22
CA LEU A 62 1.02 -8.59 -28.00
C LEU A 62 0.37 -7.70 -26.95
N ILE A 63 0.24 -8.25 -25.74
CA ILE A 63 -0.09 -7.47 -24.56
C ILE A 63 1.07 -7.58 -23.56
N GLU A 64 1.33 -6.50 -22.85
CA GLU A 64 2.15 -6.51 -21.65
C GLU A 64 1.24 -6.61 -20.45
N VAL A 65 1.62 -7.49 -19.52
CA VAL A 65 0.89 -7.69 -18.27
C VAL A 65 1.63 -6.92 -17.20
N GLU A 66 0.98 -5.89 -16.65
CA GLU A 66 1.48 -5.18 -15.49
C GLU A 66 0.75 -5.68 -14.24
N LEU A 67 1.54 -5.99 -13.21
CA LEU A 67 1.04 -6.47 -11.92
C LEU A 67 1.03 -5.31 -10.94
N ASP A 68 -0.17 -4.84 -10.62
CA ASP A 68 -0.34 -3.82 -9.61
C ASP A 68 -0.45 -4.47 -8.24
N PHE A 69 0.60 -4.32 -7.43
CA PHE A 69 0.63 -4.74 -6.03
C PHE A 69 0.14 -3.65 -5.07
N SER A 70 -0.31 -2.50 -5.57
CA SER A 70 -0.79 -1.38 -4.77
C SER A 70 -1.90 -1.80 -3.84
N ARG A 71 -1.64 -1.65 -2.54
CA ARG A 71 -2.65 -1.93 -1.51
C ARG A 71 -3.08 -0.65 -0.85
N TRP A 72 -4.14 -0.04 -1.38
CA TRP A 72 -4.78 1.13 -0.78
C TRP A 72 -5.61 0.74 0.43
N GLU A 73 -5.37 1.39 1.56
CA GLU A 73 -6.11 1.19 2.80
C GLU A 73 -6.43 2.54 3.45
N ARG A 74 -7.54 2.58 4.20
CA ARG A 74 -7.91 3.71 5.04
C ARG A 74 -7.40 3.45 6.45
N ILE A 75 -6.30 4.09 6.81
CA ILE A 75 -5.70 3.96 8.14
C ILE A 75 -6.30 4.97 9.11
N HIS A 76 -6.52 4.54 10.35
CA HIS A 76 -6.99 5.39 11.43
C HIS A 76 -5.80 6.07 12.11
N VAL A 77 -5.80 7.40 12.11
CA VAL A 77 -4.72 8.24 12.66
C VAL A 77 -5.29 9.18 13.71
N THR A 78 -4.70 9.21 14.89
CA THR A 78 -5.04 10.14 15.96
C THR A 78 -3.95 11.20 16.08
N VAL A 79 -4.32 12.45 15.85
CA VAL A 79 -3.43 13.62 15.90
C VAL A 79 -3.92 14.53 17.02
N ARG A 80 -3.10 14.76 18.06
CA ARG A 80 -3.45 15.60 19.23
C ARG A 80 -4.82 15.24 19.84
N GLY A 81 -5.09 13.95 19.99
CA GLY A 81 -6.34 13.42 20.54
C GLY A 81 -7.55 13.45 19.60
N ARG A 82 -7.38 13.89 18.34
CA ARG A 82 -8.44 13.89 17.33
C ARG A 82 -8.19 12.79 16.31
N SER A 83 -9.18 11.94 16.12
CA SER A 83 -9.14 10.81 15.19
C SER A 83 -9.60 11.18 13.79
N ARG A 84 -8.87 10.72 12.77
CA ARG A 84 -9.14 10.91 11.35
C ARG A 84 -8.71 9.69 10.54
N TYR A 85 -9.13 9.63 9.28
CA TYR A 85 -8.71 8.58 8.35
C TYR A 85 -7.85 9.17 7.25
N TYR A 86 -6.79 8.45 6.89
CA TYR A 86 -5.93 8.76 5.76
C TYR A 86 -5.94 7.59 4.77
N GLU A 87 -6.09 7.89 3.49
CA GLU A 87 -5.89 6.91 2.42
C GLU A 87 -4.41 6.80 2.14
N VAL A 88 -3.88 5.58 2.24
CA VAL A 88 -2.47 5.29 2.03
C VAL A 88 -2.29 4.06 1.17
N ASN A 89 -1.29 4.09 0.30
CA ASN A 89 -0.85 2.90 -0.42
C ASN A 89 0.18 2.16 0.43
N LEU A 90 -0.26 1.11 1.11
CA LEU A 90 0.57 0.39 2.07
C LEU A 90 1.86 -0.16 1.44
N THR A 91 1.88 -0.46 0.14
CA THR A 91 3.02 -1.10 -0.53
C THR A 91 4.01 -0.13 -1.16
N THR A 92 3.64 1.12 -1.37
CA THR A 92 4.50 2.11 -2.05
C THR A 92 4.76 3.36 -1.22
N GLU A 93 3.84 3.74 -0.33
CA GLU A 93 4.01 4.91 0.53
C GLU A 93 4.84 4.58 1.77
N THR A 94 5.67 5.54 2.12
CA THR A 94 6.52 5.54 3.30
C THR A 94 5.83 6.23 4.49
N VAL A 95 6.39 6.04 5.67
CA VAL A 95 5.97 6.79 6.87
C VAL A 95 6.16 8.30 6.67
N GLU A 96 7.15 8.73 5.89
CA GLU A 96 7.34 10.15 5.55
C GLU A 96 6.21 10.69 4.67
N ASP A 97 5.70 9.91 3.72
CA ASP A 97 4.55 10.30 2.90
C ASP A 97 3.30 10.53 3.76
N LEU A 98 3.08 9.66 4.76
CA LEU A 98 2.01 9.86 5.73
C LEU A 98 2.23 11.12 6.58
N LYS A 99 3.46 11.40 7.04
CA LYS A 99 3.77 12.64 7.76
C LYS A 99 3.46 13.88 6.94
N ASN A 100 3.79 13.86 5.65
CA ASN A 100 3.50 14.95 4.72
C ASN A 100 1.99 15.16 4.55
N LYS A 101 1.20 14.08 4.47
CA LYS A 101 -0.28 14.15 4.46
C LYS A 101 -0.83 14.76 5.75
N VAL A 102 -0.30 14.37 6.91
CA VAL A 102 -0.66 14.94 8.21
C VAL A 102 -0.26 16.42 8.29
N GLN A 103 0.91 16.79 7.78
CA GLN A 103 1.33 18.20 7.74
C GLN A 103 0.38 19.03 6.88
N ALA A 104 0.04 18.56 5.68
CA ALA A 104 -0.87 19.26 4.78
C ALA A 104 -2.28 19.43 5.38
N THR A 105 -2.72 18.47 6.19
CA THR A 105 -4.09 18.41 6.72
C THR A 105 -4.24 19.09 8.09
N ASP A 106 -3.27 18.87 8.99
CA ASP A 106 -3.33 19.27 10.40
C ASP A 106 -2.26 20.33 10.75
N GLY A 107 -1.39 20.72 9.81
CA GLY A 107 -0.42 21.81 9.96
C GLY A 107 0.79 21.50 10.84
N ILE A 108 0.98 20.24 11.24
CA ILE A 108 2.11 19.82 12.08
C ILE A 108 3.32 19.55 11.18
N PRO A 109 4.46 20.23 11.32
CA PRO A 109 5.64 19.97 10.49
C PRO A 109 6.10 18.51 10.57
N SER A 110 6.38 17.84 9.44
CA SER A 110 6.78 16.41 9.39
C SER A 110 7.94 16.06 10.33
N ARG A 111 8.89 16.99 10.51
CA ARG A 111 10.04 16.86 11.41
C ARG A 111 9.69 16.84 12.91
N GLU A 112 8.52 17.38 13.26
CA GLU A 112 8.00 17.48 14.63
C GLU A 112 7.05 16.31 14.96
N GLN A 113 6.75 15.47 13.97
CA GLN A 113 5.83 14.33 14.10
C GLN A 113 6.58 13.04 14.48
N TYR A 114 6.13 12.41 15.56
CA TYR A 114 6.55 11.07 15.98
C TYR A 114 5.38 10.12 15.83
N LEU A 115 5.44 9.23 14.84
CA LEU A 115 4.37 8.29 14.53
C LEU A 115 4.58 7.00 15.31
N TRP A 116 3.57 6.59 16.05
CA TRP A 116 3.53 5.33 16.80
C TRP A 116 2.40 4.47 16.29
N CYS A 117 2.68 3.20 15.96
CA CYS A 117 1.63 2.23 15.74
C CYS A 117 1.18 1.68 17.09
N SER A 118 -0.10 1.85 17.43
CA SER A 118 -0.72 1.22 18.58
C SER A 118 -1.69 0.13 18.14
N ASN A 119 -1.58 -1.04 18.74
CA ASN A 119 -2.52 -2.13 18.52
C ASN A 119 -3.51 -2.15 19.69
N GLN A 120 -4.78 -1.81 19.43
CA GLN A 120 -5.82 -1.76 20.46
C GLN A 120 -6.01 -3.11 21.18
N SER A 121 -5.72 -4.24 20.53
CA SER A 121 -5.79 -5.56 21.14
C SER A 121 -4.58 -5.88 22.02
N TYR A 122 -3.45 -5.18 21.83
CA TYR A 122 -2.19 -5.41 22.54
C TYR A 122 -1.41 -4.10 22.79
N PRO A 123 -1.84 -3.25 23.75
CA PRO A 123 -1.26 -1.91 23.97
C PRO A 123 0.21 -1.92 24.44
N ARG A 124 0.71 -3.05 24.94
CA ARG A 124 2.14 -3.23 25.31
C ARG A 124 3.05 -3.49 24.10
N PHE A 125 2.52 -3.42 22.89
CA PHE A 125 3.27 -3.61 21.65
C PHE A 125 3.16 -2.36 20.77
N ASP A 126 3.07 -1.19 21.39
CA ASP A 126 3.17 0.05 20.63
C ASP A 126 4.64 0.25 20.21
N PHE A 127 4.86 0.59 18.95
CA PHE A 127 6.21 0.84 18.44
C PHE A 127 6.23 2.06 17.53
N GLN A 128 7.36 2.75 17.56
CA GLN A 128 7.58 3.92 16.73
C GLN A 128 7.85 3.51 15.27
N LEU A 129 7.20 4.20 14.34
CA LEU A 129 7.40 4.05 12.92
C LEU A 129 8.56 4.93 12.44
N SER A 130 9.43 4.36 11.60
CA SER A 130 10.60 5.06 11.05
C SER A 130 10.28 5.69 9.69
N SER A 131 10.61 6.97 9.48
CA SER A 131 10.30 7.74 8.25
C SER A 131 10.68 7.02 6.95
N GLY A 132 11.81 6.31 6.91
CA GLY A 132 12.29 5.61 5.71
C GLY A 132 11.69 4.21 5.47
N LYS A 133 10.70 3.79 6.27
CA LYS A 133 10.06 2.47 6.13
C LYS A 133 8.71 2.61 5.43
N LEU A 134 8.33 1.57 4.69
CA LEU A 134 7.00 1.48 4.09
C LEU A 134 5.94 1.31 5.18
N ILE A 135 4.75 1.87 4.98
CA ILE A 135 3.69 1.89 6.01
C ILE A 135 3.27 0.46 6.39
N TYR A 136 3.21 -0.49 5.44
CA TYR A 136 2.82 -1.88 5.73
C TYR A 136 3.76 -2.60 6.71
N GLN A 137 5.03 -2.16 6.82
CA GLN A 137 6.02 -2.84 7.67
C GLN A 137 5.74 -2.66 9.17
N GLY A 138 4.74 -1.85 9.52
CA GLY A 138 4.40 -1.56 10.91
C GLY A 138 2.91 -1.36 11.19
N VAL A 139 2.00 -1.60 10.25
CA VAL A 139 0.57 -1.25 10.44
C VAL A 139 -0.32 -2.44 10.09
N GLY A 140 -1.00 -3.00 11.09
CA GLY A 140 -1.97 -4.08 10.92
C GLY A 140 -3.40 -3.56 10.73
N ARG A 141 -4.33 -4.45 10.34
CA ARG A 141 -5.76 -4.12 10.07
C ARG A 141 -6.54 -3.49 11.24
N LYS A 142 -6.00 -3.50 12.46
CA LYS A 142 -6.60 -2.92 13.68
C LYS A 142 -5.67 -1.95 14.41
N SER A 143 -4.60 -1.53 13.73
CA SER A 143 -3.66 -0.57 14.27
C SER A 143 -4.24 0.84 14.16
N THR A 144 -4.04 1.64 15.21
CA THR A 144 -4.20 3.09 15.15
C THR A 144 -2.82 3.71 15.13
N ILE A 145 -2.59 4.69 14.25
CA ILE A 145 -1.36 5.47 14.27
C ILE A 145 -1.56 6.69 15.15
N LEU A 146 -0.71 6.88 16.14
CA LEU A 146 -0.66 8.06 16.99
C LEU A 146 0.40 9.01 16.46
N VAL A 147 0.04 10.27 16.26
CA VAL A 147 0.99 11.36 15.94
C VAL A 147 1.24 12.15 17.21
N LEU A 148 2.46 12.02 17.74
CA LEU A 148 2.90 12.61 18.99
C LEU A 148 3.98 13.68 18.74
N ASP A 149 4.13 14.59 19.69
CA ASP A 149 5.33 15.44 19.78
C ASP A 149 6.49 14.69 20.44
N ALA A 150 7.66 15.34 20.50
CA ALA A 150 8.86 14.74 21.07
C ALA A 150 8.71 14.34 22.55
N VAL A 151 7.95 15.11 23.34
CA VAL A 151 7.79 14.88 24.78
C VAL A 151 6.89 13.67 25.01
N ALA A 152 5.71 13.66 24.40
CA ALA A 152 4.77 12.54 24.48
C ALA A 152 5.36 11.25 23.90
N SER A 153 6.14 11.36 22.81
CA SER A 153 6.87 10.22 22.24
C SER A 153 7.91 9.65 23.20
N ALA A 154 8.67 10.51 23.90
CA ALA A 154 9.67 10.09 24.87
C ALA A 154 9.04 9.47 26.13
N GLU A 155 7.87 9.94 26.55
CA GLU A 155 7.08 9.32 27.62
C GLU A 155 6.60 7.93 27.23
N LEU A 156 6.01 7.77 26.05
CA LEU A 156 5.54 6.47 25.57
C LEU A 156 6.68 5.46 25.39
N ALA A 157 7.85 5.90 24.90
CA ALA A 157 9.02 5.03 24.80
C ALA A 157 9.47 4.47 26.17
N ARG A 158 9.39 5.28 27.23
CA ARG A 158 9.76 4.87 28.59
C ARG A 158 8.81 3.83 29.17
N THR A 159 7.51 3.93 28.90
CA THR A 159 6.53 2.96 29.40
C THR A 159 6.67 1.59 28.73
N GLN A 160 7.09 1.55 27.46
CA GLN A 160 7.38 0.30 26.75
C GLN A 160 8.70 -0.36 27.21
N GLY A 161 9.72 0.43 27.56
CA GLY A 161 11.01 -0.08 28.08
C GLY A 161 11.01 -0.52 29.56
N GLY A 162 9.97 -0.16 30.33
CA GLY A 162 9.92 -0.35 31.78
C GLY A 162 9.56 -1.76 32.28
N CYS A 163 9.16 -2.71 31.41
CA CYS A 163 8.75 -4.06 31.81
C CYS A 163 9.86 -5.13 31.68
N GLY A 164 11.13 -4.73 31.59
CA GLY A 164 12.25 -5.64 31.28
C GLY A 164 13.31 -5.84 32.37
N MET A 165 13.06 -5.48 33.63
CA MET A 165 14.00 -5.79 34.72
C MET A 165 13.26 -6.16 36.00
N GLY A 166 13.20 -7.46 36.30
CA GLY A 166 12.73 -7.91 37.60
C GLY A 166 12.29 -9.37 37.67
N HIS A 167 13.13 -10.32 37.26
CA HIS A 167 13.19 -11.61 37.93
C HIS A 167 14.64 -12.12 37.87
N ARG A 168 15.33 -11.96 39.00
CA ARG A 168 16.44 -12.83 39.41
C ARG A 168 15.88 -14.19 39.79
#